data_AF-A0A3P6S269-F1
#
_entry.id   AF-A0A3P6S269-F1
#
_cell.length_a   1.000
_cell.length_b   1.000
_cell.length_c   1.000
_cell.angle_alpha   90.00
_cell.angle_beta   90.00
_cell.angle_gamma   90.00
#
_symmetry.space_group_name_H-M   'P 1'
#
loop_
_entity.id
_entity.type
_entity.pdbx_description
1 polymer ?
#
loop_
_entity_poly.entity_id
_entity_poly.type
_entity_poly.pdbx_seq_one_letter_code
_entity_poly.pdbx_strand_id
1 'polypeptide(L)'
;MSKSGPMMHSYQGALPHLPLPSLNDTIGKHLLSMRPILNDEEFEDLEHLSEVFRKGLGRRLQRYLQLKSWLSTNYVTDWWEEFVYMRQRSPIMINSNYYGFDTLNEHPTHNQAARAANVTFTALLFRRQVERQEVTPVSGCFVFMIRYCILMCLLVLCLPTYKSAILYNAVRTAFQQLPSTRRGGKRLVIN
;
A
#
# COMPACT_ATOMS: atom_id res chain seq x y z
N MET A 1 35.58 -5.42 -10.56
CA MET A 1 34.33 -4.73 -10.92
C MET A 1 33.19 -5.45 -10.20
N SER A 2 32.50 -4.79 -9.27
CA SER A 2 31.50 -5.41 -8.41
C SER A 2 30.25 -5.83 -9.21
N LYS A 3 29.91 -7.12 -9.20
CA LYS A 3 28.66 -7.69 -9.74
C LYS A 3 27.48 -7.33 -8.81
N SER A 4 27.05 -6.09 -8.77
CA SER A 4 25.87 -5.72 -7.99
C SER A 4 24.93 -4.92 -8.88
N GLY A 5 23.84 -5.56 -9.31
CA GLY A 5 22.71 -4.87 -9.94
C GLY A 5 22.02 -3.93 -8.94
N PRO A 6 21.04 -3.13 -9.41
CA PRO A 6 20.35 -2.17 -8.56
C PRO A 6 19.65 -2.87 -7.39
N MET A 7 19.85 -2.36 -6.17
CA MET A 7 19.11 -2.78 -4.97
C MET A 7 17.63 -2.40 -5.07
N MET A 8 16.77 -3.09 -4.31
CA MET A 8 15.30 -2.90 -4.30
C MET A 8 14.84 -1.43 -4.25
N HIS A 9 15.49 -0.58 -3.45
CA HIS A 9 15.10 0.82 -3.27
C HIS A 9 15.84 1.82 -4.17
N SER A 10 16.74 1.36 -5.05
CA SER A 10 17.62 2.24 -5.83
C SER A 10 16.87 3.26 -6.69
N TYR A 11 15.68 2.91 -7.18
CA TYR A 11 14.87 3.77 -8.04
C TYR A 11 13.78 4.54 -7.30
N GLN A 12 13.65 4.39 -5.98
CA GLN A 12 12.55 5.01 -5.22
C GLN A 12 12.57 6.55 -5.30
N GLY A 13 13.77 7.15 -5.31
CA GLY A 13 13.94 8.59 -5.46
C GLY A 13 13.79 9.10 -6.90
N ALA A 14 13.79 8.20 -7.89
CA ALA A 14 13.59 8.53 -9.30
C ALA A 14 12.13 8.38 -9.75
N LEU A 15 11.23 7.96 -8.85
CA LEU A 15 9.82 7.82 -9.18
C LEU A 15 9.17 9.20 -9.37
N PRO A 16 8.39 9.39 -10.44
CA PRO A 16 7.63 10.62 -10.60
C PRO A 16 6.58 10.75 -9.50
N HIS A 17 6.29 11.99 -9.11
CA HIS A 17 5.14 12.28 -8.26
C HIS A 17 3.84 11.91 -9.00
N LEU A 18 2.81 11.54 -8.24
CA LEU A 18 1.50 11.26 -8.80
C LEU A 18 0.94 12.52 -9.47
N PRO A 19 0.62 12.49 -10.78
CA PRO A 19 0.11 13.66 -11.48
C PRO A 19 -1.28 14.02 -10.98
N LEU A 20 -1.53 15.32 -10.82
CA LEU A 20 -2.86 15.84 -10.49
C LEU A 20 -3.59 16.21 -11.79
N PRO A 21 -4.65 15.47 -12.20
CA PRO A 21 -5.41 15.80 -13.40
C PRO A 21 -6.09 17.16 -13.28
N SER A 22 -6.38 17.79 -14.42
CA SER A 22 -7.12 19.05 -14.44
C SER A 22 -8.57 18.83 -14.03
N LEU A 23 -9.19 19.88 -13.48
CA LEU A 23 -10.60 19.84 -13.09
C LEU A 23 -11.50 19.56 -14.31
N ASN A 24 -11.20 20.17 -15.46
CA ASN A 24 -11.98 19.98 -16.69
C ASN A 24 -11.90 18.54 -17.19
N ASP A 25 -10.70 17.95 -17.23
CA ASP A 25 -10.52 16.56 -17.69
C ASP A 25 -11.22 15.57 -16.75
N THR A 26 -11.17 15.84 -15.45
CA THR A 26 -11.81 15.00 -14.43
C THR A 26 -13.33 15.04 -14.56
N ILE A 27 -13.91 16.24 -14.73
CA ILE A 27 -15.35 16.41 -14.93
C ILE A 27 -15.79 15.77 -16.26
N GLY A 28 -15.05 15.99 -17.35
CA GLY A 28 -15.36 15.39 -18.65
C GLY A 28 -15.38 13.86 -18.60
N LYS A 29 -14.37 13.25 -17.96
CA LYS A 29 -14.33 11.79 -17.75
C LYS A 29 -15.45 11.31 -16.83
N HIS A 30 -15.81 12.09 -15.82
CA HIS A 30 -16.90 11.76 -14.90
C HIS A 30 -18.24 11.70 -15.66
N LEU A 31 -18.57 12.72 -16.45
CA LEU A 31 -19.78 12.75 -17.27
C LEU A 31 -19.81 11.58 -18.26
N LEU A 32 -18.71 11.32 -18.96
CA LEU A 32 -18.61 10.17 -19.88
C LEU A 32 -18.85 8.83 -19.17
N SER A 33 -18.36 8.68 -17.93
CA SER A 33 -18.54 7.46 -17.14
C SER A 33 -19.95 7.31 -16.59
N MET A 34 -20.64 8.42 -16.30
CA MET A 34 -22.01 8.42 -15.77
C MET A 34 -23.06 8.29 -16.86
N ARG A 35 -22.75 8.66 -18.10
CA ARG A 35 -23.69 8.59 -19.23
C ARG A 35 -24.38 7.21 -19.41
N PRO A 36 -23.68 6.06 -19.34
CA PRO A 36 -24.36 4.76 -19.46
C PRO A 36 -25.15 4.33 -18.21
N ILE A 37 -25.03 5.06 -17.09
CA ILE A 37 -25.64 4.72 -15.80
C ILE A 37 -26.95 5.50 -15.58
N LEU A 38 -27.00 6.74 -16.08
CA LEU A 38 -28.09 7.68 -15.83
C LEU A 38 -29.04 7.78 -17.02
N ASN A 39 -30.31 8.06 -16.72
CA ASN A 39 -31.29 8.43 -17.74
C ASN A 39 -31.07 9.89 -18.21
N ASP A 40 -31.78 10.31 -19.25
CA ASP A 40 -31.55 11.62 -19.88
C ASP A 40 -31.79 12.80 -18.93
N GLU A 41 -32.90 12.79 -18.16
CA GLU A 41 -33.21 13.86 -17.20
C GLU A 41 -32.15 13.97 -16.09
N GLU A 42 -31.74 12.84 -15.51
CA GLU A 42 -30.70 12.80 -14.46
C GLU A 42 -29.32 13.23 -14.99
N PHE A 43 -29.03 12.92 -16.25
CA PHE A 43 -27.79 13.30 -16.89
C PHE A 43 -27.74 14.81 -17.17
N GLU A 44 -28.85 15.42 -17.63
CA GLU A 44 -28.97 16.86 -17.82
C GLU A 44 -28.74 17.63 -16.50
N ASP A 45 -29.35 17.14 -15.41
CA ASP A 45 -29.13 17.69 -14.06
C ASP A 45 -27.65 17.56 -13.63
N LEU A 46 -27.02 16.40 -13.88
CA LEU A 46 -25.61 16.17 -13.56
C LEU A 46 -24.69 17.11 -14.37
N GLU A 47 -24.98 17.32 -15.65
CA GLU A 47 -24.23 18.27 -16.49
C GLU A 47 -24.32 19.69 -15.96
N HIS A 48 -25.52 20.13 -15.61
CA HIS A 48 -25.75 21.45 -15.03
C HIS A 48 -24.99 21.62 -13.70
N LEU A 49 -25.10 20.66 -12.77
CA LEU A 49 -24.39 20.68 -11.49
C LEU A 49 -22.86 20.64 -11.67
N SER A 50 -22.38 19.85 -12.62
CA SER A 50 -20.96 19.76 -12.96
C SER A 50 -20.43 21.09 -13.45
N GLU A 51 -21.20 21.82 -14.26
CA GLU A 51 -20.81 23.13 -14.77
C GLU A 51 -20.79 24.21 -13.67
N VAL A 52 -21.79 24.20 -12.79
CA VAL A 52 -21.83 25.06 -11.59
C VAL A 52 -20.60 24.80 -10.71
N PHE A 53 -20.27 23.52 -10.46
CA PHE A 53 -19.09 23.14 -9.69
C PHE A 53 -17.79 23.60 -10.37
N ARG A 54 -17.65 23.37 -11.68
CA ARG A 54 -16.49 23.75 -12.50
C ARG A 54 -16.22 25.25 -12.51
N LYS A 55 -17.28 26.07 -12.51
CA LYS A 55 -17.20 27.53 -12.48
C LYS A 55 -17.05 28.10 -11.05
N GLY A 56 -17.63 27.43 -10.06
CA GLY A 56 -17.65 27.85 -8.66
C GLY A 56 -16.60 27.16 -7.79
N LEU A 57 -17.08 26.38 -6.82
CA LEU A 57 -16.27 25.79 -5.74
C LEU A 57 -15.15 24.88 -6.23
N GLY A 58 -15.34 24.17 -7.35
CA GLY A 58 -14.37 23.23 -7.88
C GLY A 58 -13.01 23.87 -8.16
N ARG A 59 -12.97 25.12 -8.64
CA ARG A 59 -11.71 25.84 -8.87
C ARG A 59 -10.95 26.10 -7.57
N ARG A 60 -11.66 26.44 -6.51
CA ARG A 60 -11.05 26.72 -5.19
C ARG A 60 -10.50 25.43 -4.59
N LEU A 61 -11.26 24.34 -4.66
CA LEU A 61 -10.83 23.02 -4.19
C LEU A 61 -9.63 22.49 -4.99
N GLN A 62 -9.63 22.67 -6.32
CA GLN A 62 -8.51 22.28 -7.17
C GLN A 62 -7.21 23.01 -6.79
N ARG A 63 -7.28 24.30 -6.41
CA ARG A 63 -6.10 25.05 -5.93
C ARG A 63 -5.56 24.48 -4.61
N TYR A 64 -6.43 24.11 -3.67
CA TYR A 64 -6.00 23.44 -2.44
C TYR A 64 -5.36 22.08 -2.71
N LEU A 65 -5.90 21.34 -3.68
CA LEU A 65 -5.36 20.06 -4.09
C LEU A 65 -3.99 20.19 -4.78
N GLN A 66 -3.81 21.22 -5.60
CA GLN A 66 -2.50 21.59 -6.18
C GLN A 66 -1.48 21.89 -5.09
N LEU A 67 -1.85 22.73 -4.10
CA LEU A 67 -0.97 23.03 -2.98
C LEU A 67 -0.58 21.76 -2.20
N LYS A 68 -1.55 20.87 -1.92
CA LYS A 68 -1.26 19.58 -1.28
C LYS A 68 -0.33 18.72 -2.13
N SER A 69 -0.50 18.71 -3.45
CA SER A 69 0.35 17.96 -4.38
C SER A 69 1.80 18.41 -4.37
N TRP A 70 2.06 19.70 -4.15
CA TRP A 70 3.42 20.23 -4.04
C TRP A 70 4.07 19.94 -2.68
N LEU A 71 3.27 19.90 -1.62
CA LEU A 71 3.76 19.71 -0.25
C LEU A 71 3.91 18.23 0.16
N SER A 72 3.46 17.28 -0.67
CA SER A 72 3.47 15.86 -0.32
C SER A 72 4.11 15.02 -1.41
N THR A 73 4.79 13.95 -1.01
CA THR A 73 5.37 12.99 -1.98
C THR A 73 4.29 12.27 -2.78
N ASN A 74 3.14 12.02 -2.15
CA ASN A 74 1.92 11.52 -2.77
C ASN A 74 0.73 12.17 -2.06
N TYR A 75 -0.07 12.92 -2.80
CA TYR A 75 -1.17 13.69 -2.21
C TYR A 75 -2.41 12.87 -1.88
N VAL A 76 -2.48 11.61 -2.32
CA VAL A 76 -3.63 10.73 -2.15
C VAL A 76 -3.44 9.75 -1.01
N THR A 77 -2.22 9.32 -0.71
CA THR A 77 -1.94 8.18 0.20
C THR A 77 -2.64 8.29 1.55
N ASP A 78 -2.47 9.40 2.27
CA ASP A 78 -3.02 9.53 3.62
C ASP A 78 -4.56 9.49 3.63
N TRP A 79 -5.18 10.17 2.67
CA TRP A 79 -6.63 10.17 2.54
C TRP A 79 -7.15 8.80 2.09
N TRP A 80 -6.49 8.16 1.13
CA TRP A 80 -6.89 6.84 0.68
C TRP A 80 -6.84 5.82 1.81
N GLU A 81 -5.75 5.78 2.58
CA GLU A 81 -5.59 4.89 3.72
C GLU A 81 -6.68 5.12 4.77
N GLU A 82 -6.93 6.39 5.11
CA GLU A 82 -7.92 6.73 6.13
C GLU A 82 -9.36 6.42 5.68
N PHE A 83 -9.76 6.88 4.50
CA PHE A 83 -11.15 6.81 4.05
C PHE A 83 -11.55 5.44 3.52
N VAL A 84 -10.65 4.73 2.81
CA VAL A 84 -10.98 3.42 2.24
C VAL A 84 -10.86 2.31 3.28
N TYR A 85 -9.87 2.37 4.16
CA TYR A 85 -9.62 1.28 5.11
C TYR A 85 -9.97 1.65 6.55
N MET A 86 -9.48 2.79 7.07
CA MET A 86 -9.56 3.05 8.52
C MET A 86 -10.94 3.52 8.99
N ARG A 87 -11.73 4.19 8.15
CA ARG A 87 -13.06 4.68 8.49
C ARG A 87 -14.17 3.67 8.23
N GLN A 88 -13.91 2.63 7.44
CA GLN A 88 -14.89 1.58 7.17
C GLN A 88 -15.20 0.78 8.46
N ARG A 89 -16.48 0.59 8.76
CA ARG A 89 -16.97 -0.13 9.96
C ARG A 89 -17.46 -1.54 9.69
N SER A 90 -17.57 -1.90 8.42
CA SER A 90 -17.93 -3.26 8.01
C SER A 90 -16.87 -4.27 8.50
N PRO A 91 -17.26 -5.51 8.83
CA PRO A 91 -16.31 -6.54 9.23
C PRO A 91 -15.19 -6.74 8.19
N ILE A 92 -13.95 -6.64 8.63
CA ILE A 92 -12.75 -6.65 7.76
C ILE A 92 -12.56 -7.99 7.05
N MET A 93 -12.87 -9.10 7.75
CA MET A 93 -12.59 -10.47 7.29
C MET A 93 -13.19 -10.80 5.92
N ILE A 94 -14.36 -10.27 5.60
CA ILE A 94 -15.06 -10.57 4.35
C ILE A 94 -14.97 -9.39 3.37
N ASN A 95 -15.07 -8.16 3.87
CA ASN A 95 -15.29 -6.99 3.01
C ASN A 95 -14.00 -6.30 2.54
N SER A 96 -12.86 -6.59 3.17
CA SER A 96 -11.61 -5.85 2.90
C SER A 96 -10.39 -6.75 2.76
N ASN A 97 -10.32 -7.88 3.48
CA ASN A 97 -9.21 -8.81 3.35
C ASN A 97 -9.28 -9.56 2.02
N TYR A 98 -8.14 -9.64 1.33
CA TYR A 98 -7.97 -10.49 0.15
C TYR A 98 -7.26 -11.79 0.54
N TYR A 99 -7.73 -12.91 0.00
CA TYR A 99 -7.17 -14.23 0.27
C TYR A 99 -6.58 -14.80 -1.02
N GLY A 100 -5.31 -15.20 -0.94
CA GLY A 100 -4.69 -16.06 -1.94
C GLY A 100 -4.76 -17.51 -1.45
N PHE A 101 -5.14 -18.42 -2.32
CA PHE A 101 -5.01 -19.85 -2.07
C PHE A 101 -3.72 -20.35 -2.70
N ASP A 102 -2.92 -21.08 -1.92
CA ASP A 102 -1.78 -21.83 -2.45
C ASP A 102 -2.27 -22.92 -3.42
N THR A 103 -1.40 -23.39 -4.33
CA THR A 103 -1.71 -24.31 -5.43
C THR A 103 -2.65 -25.43 -4.98
N LEU A 104 -3.94 -25.30 -5.31
CA LEU A 104 -5.04 -26.10 -4.75
C LEU A 104 -4.92 -27.61 -5.01
N ASN A 105 -4.04 -28.02 -5.92
CA ASN A 105 -3.92 -29.41 -6.38
C ASN A 105 -2.53 -30.04 -6.18
N GLU A 106 -1.55 -29.30 -5.65
CA GLU A 106 -0.22 -29.85 -5.41
C GLU A 106 0.04 -29.95 -3.91
N HIS A 107 0.05 -31.19 -3.41
CA HIS A 107 0.40 -31.50 -2.04
C HIS A 107 1.67 -32.37 -2.04
N PRO A 108 2.87 -31.75 -1.94
CA PRO A 108 4.13 -32.49 -1.98
C PRO A 108 4.24 -33.55 -0.86
N THR A 109 3.49 -33.38 0.22
CA THR A 109 3.40 -34.31 1.34
C THR A 109 2.06 -34.19 2.06
N HIS A 110 1.58 -35.30 2.62
CA HIS A 110 0.39 -35.32 3.48
C HIS A 110 0.65 -34.75 4.88
N ASN A 111 1.91 -34.65 5.32
CA ASN A 111 2.26 -34.12 6.64
C ASN A 111 2.08 -32.58 6.71
N GLN A 112 1.10 -32.11 7.48
CA GLN A 112 0.79 -30.68 7.64
C GLN A 112 1.94 -29.89 8.26
N ALA A 113 2.64 -30.47 9.24
CA ALA A 113 3.75 -29.80 9.93
C ALA A 113 4.93 -29.57 8.98
N ALA A 114 5.21 -30.51 8.08
CA ALA A 114 6.25 -30.36 7.06
C ALA A 114 5.92 -29.23 6.07
N ARG A 115 4.64 -29.11 5.65
CA ARG A 115 4.21 -28.00 4.78
C ARG A 115 4.30 -26.65 5.47
N ALA A 116 3.81 -26.56 6.72
CA ALA A 116 3.90 -25.34 7.52
C ALA A 116 5.36 -24.91 7.71
N ALA A 117 6.26 -25.84 8.03
CA ALA A 117 7.68 -25.58 8.17
C ALA A 117 8.31 -25.04 6.88
N ASN A 118 7.95 -25.60 5.71
CA ASN A 118 8.46 -25.13 4.42
C ASN A 118 7.97 -23.71 4.07
N VAL A 119 6.69 -23.41 4.32
CA VAL A 119 6.12 -22.07 4.13
C VAL A 119 6.81 -21.06 5.05
N THR A 120 6.97 -21.39 6.33
CA THR A 120 7.67 -20.52 7.29
C THR A 120 9.13 -20.30 6.89
N PHE A 121 9.85 -21.37 6.51
CA PHE A 121 11.23 -21.27 6.07
C PHE A 121 11.38 -20.38 4.84
N THR A 122 10.52 -20.57 3.83
CA THR A 122 10.50 -19.76 2.60
C THR A 122 10.18 -18.29 2.90
N ALA A 123 9.21 -18.03 3.78
CA ALA A 123 8.87 -16.67 4.21
C ALA A 123 10.05 -15.97 4.92
N LEU A 124 10.79 -16.70 5.78
CA LEU A 124 11.98 -16.18 6.45
C LEU A 124 13.14 -15.90 5.48
N LEU A 125 13.34 -16.76 4.48
CA LEU A 125 14.32 -16.53 3.42
C LEU A 125 13.96 -15.28 2.60
N PHE A 126 12.70 -15.14 2.21
CA PHE A 126 12.22 -13.95 1.50
C PHE A 126 12.38 -12.68 2.34
N ARG A 127 12.01 -12.72 3.62
CA ARG A 127 12.23 -11.61 4.55
C ARG A 127 13.70 -11.19 4.59
N ARG A 128 14.63 -12.14 4.67
CA ARG A 128 16.07 -11.87 4.66
C ARG A 128 16.51 -11.19 3.36
N GLN A 129 15.99 -11.58 2.20
CA GLN A 129 16.26 -10.92 0.92
C GLN A 129 15.72 -9.49 0.89
N VAL A 130 14.53 -9.25 1.43
CA VAL A 130 13.93 -7.91 1.55
C VAL A 130 14.76 -7.01 2.47
N GLU A 131 15.14 -7.50 3.66
CA GLU A 131 15.97 -6.76 4.62
C GLU A 131 17.34 -6.38 4.02
N ARG A 132 17.87 -7.23 3.14
CA ARG A 132 19.13 -6.98 2.41
C ARG A 132 18.98 -6.22 1.09
N GLN A 133 17.74 -5.90 0.70
CA GLN A 133 17.41 -5.26 -0.58
C GLN A 133 17.91 -6.03 -1.81
N GLU A 134 18.05 -7.36 -1.68
CA GLU A 134 18.50 -8.28 -2.73
C GLU A 134 17.38 -8.61 -3.74
N VAL A 135 16.13 -8.26 -3.41
CA VAL A 135 14.99 -8.43 -4.31
C VAL A 135 15.15 -7.47 -5.50
N THR A 136 15.18 -8.04 -6.71
CA THR A 136 15.35 -7.27 -7.95
C THR A 136 14.21 -6.27 -8.12
N PRO A 137 14.50 -5.00 -8.45
CA PRO A 137 13.46 -4.02 -8.72
C PRO A 137 12.66 -4.44 -9.96
N VAL A 138 11.33 -4.49 -9.81
CA VAL A 138 10.41 -4.85 -10.91
C VAL A 138 10.51 -3.75 -11.98
N SER A 139 11.20 -4.05 -13.08
CA SER A 139 11.60 -3.07 -14.09
C SER A 139 10.53 -2.80 -15.17
N GLY A 140 9.37 -3.48 -15.11
CA GLY A 140 8.34 -3.44 -16.14
C GLY A 140 7.11 -2.57 -15.84
N CYS A 141 6.94 -2.09 -14.60
CA CYS A 141 5.81 -1.24 -14.24
C CYS A 141 6.21 -0.36 -13.04
N PHE A 142 6.32 0.95 -13.26
CA PHE A 142 6.68 1.97 -12.26
C PHE A 142 5.61 2.19 -11.17
N VAL A 143 4.96 1.11 -10.70
CA VAL A 143 3.75 1.20 -9.89
C VAL A 143 3.92 0.38 -8.59
N PHE A 144 4.19 1.13 -7.51
CA PHE A 144 3.77 0.89 -6.12
C PHE A 144 4.25 -0.36 -5.33
N MET A 145 4.89 -1.37 -5.94
CA MET A 145 5.14 -2.66 -5.25
C MET A 145 6.14 -2.64 -4.08
N ILE A 146 6.88 -1.54 -3.91
CA ILE A 146 7.93 -1.43 -2.86
C ILE A 146 7.32 -1.32 -1.45
N ARG A 147 6.18 -0.64 -1.27
CA ARG A 147 5.52 -0.57 0.05
C ARG A 147 4.83 -1.87 0.44
N TYR A 148 4.31 -2.64 -0.53
CA TYR A 148 3.57 -3.88 -0.29
C TYR A 148 4.47 -5.07 0.10
N CYS A 149 5.67 -5.19 -0.49
CA CYS A 149 6.63 -6.25 -0.12
C CYS A 149 7.09 -6.15 1.34
N ILE A 150 7.26 -4.93 1.86
CA ILE A 150 7.61 -4.70 3.26
C ILE A 150 6.40 -5.03 4.15
N LEU A 151 5.19 -4.63 3.77
CA LEU A 151 3.97 -4.88 4.54
C LEU A 151 3.69 -6.39 4.74
N MET A 152 4.02 -7.24 3.77
CA MET A 152 3.85 -8.70 3.87
C MET A 152 4.82 -9.37 4.86
N CYS A 153 5.93 -8.72 5.23
CA CYS A 153 6.86 -9.22 6.25
C CYS A 153 6.59 -8.66 7.66
N LEU A 154 5.69 -7.68 7.80
CA LEU A 154 5.45 -6.98 9.06
C LEU A 154 4.04 -7.35 9.56
N LEU A 155 3.96 -7.85 10.79
CA LEU A 155 2.69 -8.09 11.45
C LEU A 155 2.03 -6.74 11.71
N VAL A 156 1.03 -6.42 10.91
CA VAL A 156 0.30 -5.16 11.00
C VAL A 156 -0.98 -5.41 11.77
N LEU A 157 -1.05 -4.86 12.99
CA LEU A 157 -2.23 -4.95 13.84
C LEU A 157 -3.16 -3.78 13.52
N CYS A 158 -4.37 -4.09 13.07
CA CYS A 158 -5.44 -3.10 12.92
C CYS A 158 -6.16 -2.98 14.27
N LEU A 159 -5.89 -1.92 15.01
CA LEU A 159 -6.50 -1.68 16.33
C LEU A 159 -7.80 -0.89 16.15
N PRO A 160 -8.97 -1.44 16.55
CA PRO A 160 -10.23 -0.72 16.46
C PRO A 160 -10.27 0.40 17.51
N THR A 161 -10.57 1.63 17.08
CA THR A 161 -10.97 2.71 18.01
C THR A 161 -12.40 3.18 17.73
N TYR A 162 -12.93 3.99 18.65
CA TYR A 162 -14.30 4.52 18.55
C TYR A 162 -14.51 5.38 17.29
N LYS A 163 -13.47 6.02 16.71
CA LYS A 163 -13.60 6.91 15.52
C LYS A 163 -12.95 6.41 14.24
N SER A 164 -11.83 5.69 14.33
CA SER A 164 -11.11 5.12 13.17
C SER A 164 -10.24 3.94 13.59
N ALA A 165 -9.91 3.04 12.68
CA ALA A 165 -8.89 2.03 12.95
C ALA A 165 -7.48 2.64 12.86
N ILE A 166 -6.55 2.11 13.65
CA ILE A 166 -5.13 2.50 13.60
C ILE A 166 -4.31 1.31 13.14
N LEU A 167 -3.46 1.54 12.15
CA LEU A 167 -2.54 0.54 11.62
C LEU A 167 -1.24 0.57 12.43
N TYR A 168 -1.03 -0.45 13.26
CA TYR A 168 0.18 -0.56 14.07
C TYR A 168 1.21 -1.47 13.40
N ASN A 169 2.37 -0.91 13.08
CA ASN A 169 3.48 -1.65 12.50
C ASN A 169 4.41 -2.17 13.61
N ALA A 170 4.12 -3.37 14.12
CA ALA A 170 4.80 -3.91 15.31
C ALA A 170 6.30 -4.15 15.11
N VAL A 171 6.74 -4.44 13.88
CA VAL A 171 8.14 -4.82 13.62
C VAL A 171 9.08 -3.60 13.54
N ARG A 172 8.59 -2.43 13.10
CA ARG A 172 9.40 -1.19 13.11
C ARG A 172 9.70 -0.75 14.55
N THR A 173 8.75 -0.92 15.47
CA THR A 173 8.90 -0.55 16.88
C THR A 173 9.78 -1.55 17.65
N ALA A 174 9.63 -2.86 17.40
CA ALA A 174 10.46 -3.88 18.05
C ALA A 174 11.96 -3.70 17.75
N PHE A 175 12.32 -3.20 16.57
CA PHE A 175 13.71 -2.89 16.21
C PHE A 175 14.25 -1.58 16.81
N GLN A 176 13.39 -0.59 17.07
CA GLN A 176 13.82 0.62 17.80
C GLN A 176 14.04 0.37 19.30
N GLN A 177 13.47 -0.70 19.85
CA GLN A 177 13.64 -1.09 21.26
C GLN A 177 14.74 -2.14 21.50
N LEU A 178 15.36 -2.69 20.45
CA LEU A 178 16.50 -3.60 20.61
C LEU A 178 17.79 -2.76 20.77
N PRO A 179 18.40 -2.70 21.97
CA PRO A 179 19.70 -2.06 22.11
C PRO A 179 20.69 -2.76 21.19
N SER A 180 21.49 -1.98 20.47
CA SER A 180 22.55 -2.47 19.61
C SER A 180 23.52 -3.33 20.42
N THR A 181 23.29 -4.63 20.47
CA THR A 181 24.26 -5.58 21.02
C THR A 181 25.35 -5.75 19.98
N ARG A 182 26.29 -4.79 19.99
CA ARG A 182 27.62 -4.96 19.41
C ARG A 182 28.19 -6.27 19.96
N ARG A 183 28.64 -7.11 19.03
CA ARG A 183 29.42 -8.33 19.27
C ARG A 183 30.39 -8.15 20.44
N GLY A 184 30.18 -8.94 21.48
CA GLY A 184 31.15 -9.18 22.55
C GLY A 184 30.97 -10.62 23.01
N GLY A 185 31.79 -11.52 22.46
CA GLY A 185 31.73 -12.93 22.81
C GLY A 185 31.99 -13.11 24.31
N LYS A 186 31.08 -13.80 25.00
CA LYS A 186 31.39 -14.48 26.26
C LYS A 186 30.77 -15.87 26.23
N ARG A 187 31.66 -16.85 26.33
CA ARG A 187 31.46 -18.29 26.38
C ARG A 187 30.60 -18.62 27.62
N LEU A 188 29.44 -19.24 27.43
CA LEU A 188 28.63 -19.75 28.54
C LEU A 188 29.30 -21.02 29.06
N VAL A 189 29.87 -20.94 30.27
CA VAL A 189 30.31 -22.11 31.03
C VAL A 189 29.09 -22.58 31.83
N ILE A 190 28.68 -23.83 31.59
CA ILE A 190 27.65 -24.51 32.36
C ILE A 190 28.36 -25.12 33.58
N ASN A 191 28.00 -24.68 34.78
CA ASN A 191 28.14 -25.46 36.00
C ASN A 191 26.75 -25.98 36.37
#